data_AF-A0A3B3X8M6-F1
#
_entry.id   AF-A0A3B3X8M6-F1
#
_cell.length_a   1.000
_cell.length_b   1.000
_cell.length_c   1.000
_cell.angle_alpha   90.00
_cell.angle_beta   90.00
_cell.angle_gamma   90.00
#
_symmetry.space_group_name_H-M   'P 1'
#
loop_
_entity.id
_entity.type
_entity.pdbx_description
1 polymer ?
#
loop_
_entity_poly.entity_id
_entity_poly.type
_entity_poly.pdbx_seq_one_letter_code
_entity_poly.pdbx_strand_id
1 'polypeptide(L)'
;MENGPLQVLTFPTAPYPDQRPGASGLRKKVYVFQSKRNYLHNFIQSIFSSIDLPDRQGATLVVGGDGRFFNRTAIGVLVQMAAANGIGRLIIGHHGMMSTPAVSCVIRKYKAIGGIILTASHNPGGPNGDFGIKFNTASGGPAREEVTSKIYQLSRTIEEFAICPGLRVDLKTLGKQAFDLENKFKPFTVEIVDPVESYANLLRNIFDFAALKELLSGENHINIRLDAMHGVLGLYVKRILCEELGCPANSAINCVPLEDFGGQPPDPNLMYATDLVDSMRDGQYDFGAAFDGDGDRSMILGKHGFFVTPSDSVAVVADNIFCIPYFQHTGVRGFARSMPTSTALDRVAKATKIELHETPTGWRFFGNLMDAGMLSLCGEESFATGGDHIREKDGLWAVLAWLSIIATRRQSVEDILKDHWLKYGRNYFTRYDYENVDIDAACDMMEDLEILISDKSFVKQRFAVEDKIYQVEKADNFEYTDPLDSTITRNQGLRIIFSDGSRIVYRLGGTGAEGATVRIYIDSHERKLLFEETQVMLAPLATIALKISQLHHRTGRNGPSLIT
;
A
#
# COMPACT_ATOMS: atom_id res chain seq x y z
N MET A 1 13.01 32.66 -33.21
CA MET A 1 14.00 32.04 -32.30
C MET A 1 13.64 32.48 -30.89
N GLU A 2 12.82 31.67 -30.21
CA GLU A 2 12.48 31.83 -28.78
C GLU A 2 13.60 31.28 -27.89
N ASN A 3 14.86 31.62 -28.19
CA ASN A 3 16.06 30.96 -27.64
C ASN A 3 16.70 31.79 -26.50
N GLY A 4 15.91 32.19 -25.52
CA GLY A 4 16.42 32.73 -24.25
C GLY A 4 16.40 31.64 -23.16
N PRO A 5 17.27 31.71 -22.14
CA PRO A 5 17.15 30.83 -20.98
C PRO A 5 15.78 31.03 -20.32
N LEU A 6 15.20 29.94 -19.81
CA LEU A 6 13.89 29.99 -19.16
C LEU A 6 14.00 30.74 -17.83
N GLN A 7 13.06 31.66 -17.60
CA GLN A 7 13.03 32.49 -16.39
C GLN A 7 12.52 31.71 -15.18
N VAL A 8 13.11 31.98 -14.03
CA VAL A 8 12.70 31.48 -12.72
C VAL A 8 12.01 32.62 -11.99
N LEU A 9 10.70 32.45 -11.73
CA LEU A 9 9.90 33.46 -11.05
C LEU A 9 9.57 33.00 -9.63
N THR A 10 9.52 33.95 -8.71
CA THR A 10 9.03 33.76 -7.35
C THR A 10 7.68 34.45 -7.22
N PHE A 11 6.68 33.72 -6.73
CA PHE A 11 5.34 34.25 -6.50
C PHE A 11 4.99 34.23 -5.01
N PRO A 12 4.40 35.31 -4.47
CA PRO A 12 3.86 35.30 -3.13
C PRO A 12 2.66 34.36 -3.04
N THR A 13 2.47 33.74 -1.88
CA THR A 13 1.37 32.83 -1.58
C THR A 13 0.96 32.94 -0.12
N ALA A 14 -0.18 32.36 0.23
CA ALA A 14 -0.64 32.24 1.62
C ALA A 14 -0.66 30.76 2.04
N PRO A 15 -0.33 30.43 3.30
CA PRO A 15 -0.31 29.05 3.77
C PRO A 15 -1.71 28.44 3.90
N TYR A 16 -1.78 27.10 3.89
CA TYR A 16 -3.00 26.34 4.17
C TYR A 16 -2.84 25.53 5.46
N PRO A 17 -3.85 25.49 6.35
CA PRO A 17 -3.73 24.78 7.62
C PRO A 17 -3.81 23.26 7.49
N ASP A 18 -4.32 22.76 6.35
CA ASP A 18 -4.77 21.38 6.16
C ASP A 18 -3.87 20.53 5.24
N GLN A 19 -2.66 21.00 4.93
CA GLN A 19 -1.66 20.32 4.10
C GLN A 19 -0.78 19.33 4.89
N ARG A 20 -1.36 18.62 5.87
CA ARG A 20 -0.66 17.59 6.63
C ARG A 20 -0.66 16.27 5.83
N PRO A 21 0.51 15.73 5.43
CA PRO A 21 0.56 14.40 4.81
C PRO A 21 0.17 13.33 5.85
N GLY A 22 -0.66 12.38 5.43
CA GLY A 22 -0.90 11.16 6.20
C GLY A 22 0.21 10.12 5.99
N ALA A 23 0.02 8.91 6.53
CA ALA A 23 0.96 7.80 6.38
C ALA A 23 1.23 7.40 4.90
N SER A 24 0.36 7.80 3.98
CA SER A 24 0.46 7.50 2.54
C SER A 24 0.24 8.76 1.68
N GLY A 25 0.81 9.89 2.12
CA GLY A 25 0.79 11.15 1.39
C GLY A 25 -0.35 12.11 1.77
N LEU A 26 -0.39 13.28 1.13
CA LEU A 26 -1.49 14.23 1.23
C LEU A 26 -2.57 13.83 0.24
N ARG A 27 -3.78 13.50 0.72
CA ARG A 27 -4.95 13.16 -0.11
C ARG A 27 -6.06 14.18 0.10
N LYS A 28 -6.65 14.65 -0.99
CA LYS A 28 -7.80 15.56 -1.00
C LYS A 28 -8.65 15.28 -2.24
N LYS A 29 -9.89 15.76 -2.25
CA LYS A 29 -10.70 15.81 -3.46
C LYS A 29 -9.97 16.60 -4.55
N VAL A 30 -10.10 16.17 -5.81
CA VAL A 30 -9.49 16.80 -6.98
C VAL A 30 -9.80 18.31 -7.03
N TYR A 31 -11.06 18.69 -6.76
CA TYR A 31 -11.46 20.10 -6.79
C TYR A 31 -10.64 20.97 -5.83
N VAL A 32 -10.11 20.43 -4.72
CA VAL A 32 -9.27 21.18 -3.78
C VAL A 32 -7.99 21.61 -4.48
N PHE A 33 -7.33 20.71 -5.22
CA PHE A 33 -6.11 21.05 -5.96
C PHE A 33 -6.36 21.97 -7.15
N GLN A 34 -7.53 21.88 -7.79
CA GLN A 34 -7.88 22.69 -8.96
C GLN A 34 -8.36 24.10 -8.62
N SER A 35 -9.26 24.22 -7.64
CA SER A 35 -9.99 25.46 -7.35
C SER A 35 -9.33 26.32 -6.27
N LYS A 36 -8.61 25.72 -5.32
CA LYS A 36 -7.88 26.50 -4.31
C LYS A 36 -6.58 27.00 -4.92
N ARG A 37 -6.50 28.32 -5.10
CA ARG A 37 -5.33 29.01 -5.65
C ARG A 37 -4.05 28.57 -4.92
N ASN A 38 -3.02 28.22 -5.69
CA ASN A 38 -1.71 27.80 -5.20
C ASN A 38 -1.68 26.57 -4.27
N TYR A 39 -2.80 25.84 -4.06
CA TYR A 39 -2.81 24.71 -3.13
C TYR A 39 -1.77 23.64 -3.50
N LEU A 40 -1.76 23.21 -4.77
CA LEU A 40 -0.75 22.30 -5.30
C LEU A 40 0.67 22.85 -5.17
N HIS A 41 0.86 24.12 -5.54
CA HIS A 41 2.16 24.79 -5.58
C HIS A 41 2.78 24.85 -4.18
N ASN A 42 2.00 25.27 -3.18
CA ASN A 42 2.46 25.37 -1.81
C ASN A 42 2.99 24.03 -1.30
N PHE A 43 2.22 22.95 -1.51
CA PHE A 43 2.61 21.63 -1.04
C PHE A 43 3.87 21.10 -1.74
N ILE A 44 3.98 21.27 -3.06
CA ILE A 44 5.19 20.91 -3.82
C ILE A 44 6.40 21.71 -3.33
N GLN A 45 6.24 23.01 -3.11
CA GLN A 45 7.32 23.85 -2.57
C GLN A 45 7.73 23.38 -1.17
N SER A 46 6.79 23.02 -0.30
CA SER A 46 7.09 22.49 1.03
C SER A 46 7.85 21.16 0.98
N ILE A 47 7.54 20.27 0.01
CA ILE A 47 8.34 19.06 -0.23
C ILE A 47 9.78 19.45 -0.60
N PHE A 48 9.97 20.33 -1.58
CA PHE A 48 11.33 20.74 -1.98
C PHE A 48 12.08 21.45 -0.87
N SER A 49 11.43 22.29 -0.07
CA SER A 49 12.02 22.99 1.07
C SER A 49 12.31 22.07 2.26
N SER A 50 11.72 20.87 2.30
CA SER A 50 12.06 19.86 3.31
C SER A 50 13.41 19.17 3.03
N ILE A 51 13.89 19.23 1.78
CA ILE A 51 15.19 18.73 1.35
C ILE A 51 16.20 19.88 1.48
N ASP A 52 17.30 19.63 2.18
CA ASP A 52 18.31 20.65 2.41
C ASP A 52 18.92 21.12 1.08
N LEU A 53 19.19 22.43 0.98
CA LEU A 53 19.57 23.06 -0.28
C LEU A 53 20.82 22.43 -0.94
N PRO A 54 21.91 22.09 -0.20
CA PRO A 54 23.07 21.43 -0.79
C PRO A 54 22.74 20.06 -1.39
N ASP A 55 21.89 19.27 -0.72
CA ASP A 55 21.50 17.93 -1.17
C ASP A 55 20.54 18.00 -2.37
N ARG A 56 19.77 19.09 -2.47
CA ARG A 56 18.82 19.32 -3.56
C ARG A 56 19.50 19.77 -4.85
N GLN A 57 20.58 20.54 -4.77
CA GLN A 57 21.23 21.09 -5.96
C GLN A 57 21.81 19.99 -6.86
N GLY A 58 21.30 19.91 -8.10
CA GLY A 58 21.79 18.94 -9.07
C GLY A 58 21.29 17.50 -8.84
N ALA A 59 20.46 17.28 -7.82
CA ALA A 59 19.95 15.97 -7.46
C ALA A 59 19.01 15.38 -8.52
N THR A 60 18.81 14.06 -8.43
CA THR A 60 17.79 13.35 -9.22
C THR A 60 16.57 13.06 -8.37
N LEU A 61 15.37 13.37 -8.87
CA LEU A 61 14.10 12.91 -8.32
C LEU A 61 13.35 12.04 -9.34
N VAL A 62 12.60 11.06 -8.83
CA VAL A 62 11.70 10.23 -9.65
C VAL A 62 10.27 10.77 -9.54
N VAL A 63 9.54 10.81 -10.64
CA VAL A 63 8.14 11.26 -10.68
C VAL A 63 7.29 10.23 -11.39
N GLY A 64 6.22 9.81 -10.74
CA GLY A 64 5.28 8.82 -11.25
C GLY A 64 3.86 9.11 -10.78
N GLY A 65 2.91 8.38 -11.33
CA GLY A 65 1.52 8.48 -10.93
C GLY A 65 0.72 7.32 -11.48
N ASP A 66 -0.50 7.15 -10.95
CA ASP A 66 -1.38 6.05 -11.32
C ASP A 66 -2.22 6.30 -12.58
N GLY A 67 -2.08 7.48 -13.18
CA GLY A 67 -2.84 7.87 -14.37
C GLY A 67 -4.18 8.52 -14.09
N ARG A 68 -4.58 8.70 -12.82
CA ARG A 68 -5.85 9.39 -12.49
C ARG A 68 -5.93 10.80 -13.05
N PHE A 69 -7.16 11.30 -13.14
CA PHE A 69 -7.45 12.68 -13.50
C PHE A 69 -6.58 13.66 -12.70
N PHE A 70 -6.15 14.75 -13.35
CA PHE A 70 -5.21 15.75 -12.81
C PHE A 70 -3.73 15.33 -12.73
N ASN A 71 -3.37 14.05 -12.94
CA ASN A 71 -1.98 13.57 -12.89
C ASN A 71 -1.03 14.37 -13.82
N ARG A 72 -1.36 14.48 -15.11
CA ARG A 72 -0.53 15.21 -16.09
C ARG A 72 -0.35 16.69 -15.76
N THR A 73 -1.42 17.33 -15.28
CA THR A 73 -1.40 18.74 -14.87
C THR A 73 -0.46 18.93 -13.67
N ALA A 74 -0.57 18.06 -12.67
CA ALA A 74 0.30 18.10 -11.50
C ALA A 74 1.77 17.85 -11.86
N ILE A 75 2.07 16.92 -12.77
CA ILE A 75 3.43 16.71 -13.29
C ILE A 75 3.95 17.99 -13.96
N GLY A 76 3.15 18.64 -14.80
CA GLY A 76 3.55 19.90 -15.45
C GLY A 76 4.01 20.95 -14.44
N VAL A 77 3.24 21.18 -13.38
CA VAL A 77 3.61 22.10 -12.29
C VAL A 77 4.85 21.62 -11.55
N LEU A 78 4.93 20.33 -11.21
CA LEU A 78 6.06 19.75 -10.50
C LEU A 78 7.37 19.93 -11.27
N VAL A 79 7.39 19.69 -12.59
CA VAL A 79 8.59 19.87 -13.43
C VAL A 79 9.05 21.33 -13.40
N GLN A 80 8.12 22.28 -13.53
CA GLN A 80 8.43 23.71 -13.49
C GLN A 80 9.01 24.13 -12.13
N MET A 81 8.45 23.62 -11.04
CA MET A 81 8.89 23.94 -9.69
C MET A 81 10.20 23.24 -9.31
N ALA A 82 10.42 21.99 -9.76
CA ALA A 82 11.66 21.26 -9.54
C ALA A 82 12.86 21.99 -10.19
N ALA A 83 12.68 22.42 -11.44
CA ALA A 83 13.64 23.23 -12.17
C ALA A 83 14.00 24.52 -11.40
N ALA A 84 12.98 25.27 -10.97
CA ALA A 84 13.15 26.50 -10.20
C ALA A 84 13.82 26.28 -8.84
N ASN A 85 13.61 25.13 -8.21
CA ASN A 85 14.18 24.80 -6.90
C ASN A 85 15.59 24.18 -6.98
N GLY A 86 16.16 24.01 -8.18
CA GLY A 86 17.53 23.55 -8.38
C GLY A 86 17.73 22.04 -8.36
N ILE A 87 16.66 21.25 -8.49
CA ILE A 87 16.77 19.84 -8.86
C ILE A 87 17.49 19.77 -10.20
N GLY A 88 18.44 18.85 -10.36
CA GLY A 88 19.22 18.73 -11.59
C GLY A 88 18.56 17.84 -12.64
N ARG A 89 17.91 16.77 -12.19
CA ARG A 89 17.30 15.78 -13.07
C ARG A 89 15.97 15.26 -12.52
N LEU A 90 14.98 15.12 -13.40
CA LEU A 90 13.79 14.31 -13.15
C LEU A 90 13.81 13.06 -14.02
N ILE A 91 13.50 11.90 -13.43
CA ILE A 91 13.17 10.67 -14.15
C ILE A 91 11.66 10.49 -14.06
N ILE A 92 10.96 10.50 -15.19
CA ILE A 92 9.49 10.47 -15.23
C ILE A 92 9.04 9.29 -16.09
N GLY A 93 8.06 8.54 -15.60
CA GLY A 93 7.46 7.46 -16.40
C GLY A 93 6.76 7.98 -17.65
N HIS A 94 6.76 7.19 -18.72
CA HIS A 94 6.07 7.51 -19.97
C HIS A 94 4.61 7.89 -19.72
N HIS A 95 4.15 8.96 -20.38
CA HIS A 95 2.84 9.60 -20.15
C HIS A 95 2.57 10.07 -18.72
N GLY A 96 3.59 10.13 -17.86
CA GLY A 96 3.46 10.45 -16.44
C GLY A 96 2.97 9.27 -15.58
N MET A 97 3.00 8.05 -16.11
CA MET A 97 2.54 6.85 -15.43
C MET A 97 3.72 6.03 -14.93
N MET A 98 3.72 5.64 -13.66
CA MET A 98 4.69 4.71 -13.07
C MET A 98 4.12 4.22 -11.74
N SER A 99 4.06 2.91 -11.55
CA SER A 99 3.51 2.31 -10.33
C SER A 99 4.34 2.68 -9.10
N THR A 100 3.73 2.64 -7.92
CA THR A 100 4.44 2.89 -6.66
C THR A 100 5.64 1.92 -6.46
N PRO A 101 5.49 0.60 -6.72
CA PRO A 101 6.63 -0.32 -6.71
C PRO A 101 7.74 0.06 -7.69
N ALA A 102 7.38 0.48 -8.91
CA ALA A 102 8.34 0.89 -9.93
C ALA A 102 9.06 2.18 -9.55
N VAL A 103 8.38 3.17 -8.96
CA VAL A 103 9.04 4.37 -8.42
C VAL A 103 10.06 4.00 -7.36
N SER A 104 9.70 3.12 -6.40
CA SER A 104 10.63 2.64 -5.38
C SER A 104 11.86 1.96 -5.99
N CYS A 105 11.65 1.10 -7.00
CA CYS A 105 12.71 0.45 -7.77
C CYS A 105 13.65 1.46 -8.45
N VAL A 106 13.08 2.44 -9.17
CA VAL A 106 13.85 3.45 -9.92
C VAL A 106 14.62 4.37 -8.98
N ILE A 107 14.04 4.79 -7.84
CA ILE A 107 14.75 5.59 -6.84
C ILE A 107 16.02 4.85 -6.39
N ARG A 108 15.89 3.58 -6.03
CA ARG A 108 16.99 2.74 -5.53
C ARG A 108 18.03 2.48 -6.62
N LYS A 109 17.59 2.13 -7.83
CA LYS A 109 18.46 1.85 -8.98
C LYS A 109 19.33 3.05 -9.36
N TYR A 110 18.74 4.25 -9.42
CA TYR A 110 19.43 5.47 -9.86
C TYR A 110 19.98 6.31 -8.70
N LYS A 111 19.87 5.83 -7.45
CA LYS A 111 20.27 6.55 -6.23
C LYS A 111 19.69 7.97 -6.21
N ALA A 112 18.42 8.10 -6.58
CA ALA A 112 17.71 9.37 -6.53
C ALA A 112 17.55 9.80 -5.07
N ILE A 113 17.44 11.11 -4.83
CA ILE A 113 17.25 11.63 -3.45
C ILE A 113 15.83 11.35 -2.91
N GLY A 114 14.93 10.89 -3.80
CA GLY A 114 13.56 10.55 -3.48
C GLY A 114 12.69 10.51 -4.73
N GLY A 115 11.37 10.52 -4.51
CA GLY A 115 10.41 10.63 -5.59
C GLY A 115 9.05 11.12 -5.13
N ILE A 116 8.29 11.67 -6.07
CA ILE A 116 6.92 12.15 -5.86
C ILE A 116 5.99 11.27 -6.67
N ILE A 117 5.01 10.66 -5.99
CA ILE A 117 4.04 9.74 -6.60
C ILE A 117 2.66 10.36 -6.52
N LEU A 118 2.06 10.58 -7.69
CA LEU A 118 0.77 11.21 -7.86
C LEU A 118 -0.32 10.14 -7.88
N THR A 119 -0.84 9.85 -6.70
CA THR A 119 -1.79 8.77 -6.46
C THR A 119 -2.53 8.96 -5.14
N ALA A 120 -3.80 8.57 -5.12
CA ALA A 120 -4.55 8.33 -3.89
C ALA A 120 -4.85 6.83 -3.67
N SER A 121 -4.06 5.94 -4.27
CA SER A 121 -4.16 4.47 -4.15
C SER A 121 -5.58 4.00 -4.50
N HIS A 122 -6.22 3.25 -3.61
CA HIS A 122 -7.57 2.70 -3.76
C HIS A 122 -8.72 3.72 -3.86
N ASN A 123 -8.46 5.00 -3.56
CA ASN A 123 -9.48 6.04 -3.67
C ASN A 123 -9.91 6.29 -5.13
N PRO A 124 -11.20 6.57 -5.40
CA PRO A 124 -11.72 6.79 -6.74
C PRO A 124 -11.07 7.98 -7.46
N GLY A 125 -11.00 7.89 -8.79
CA GLY A 125 -10.43 8.91 -9.67
C GLY A 125 -11.48 9.84 -10.30
N GLY A 126 -11.10 10.56 -11.35
CA GLY A 126 -11.98 11.45 -12.08
C GLY A 126 -12.14 12.86 -11.46
N PRO A 127 -12.85 13.78 -12.13
CA PRO A 127 -12.97 15.18 -11.69
C PRO A 127 -13.60 15.36 -10.30
N ASN A 128 -14.49 14.46 -9.91
CA ASN A 128 -15.17 14.45 -8.60
C ASN A 128 -14.49 13.51 -7.59
N GLY A 129 -13.43 12.81 -7.99
CA GLY A 129 -12.71 11.86 -7.16
C GLY A 129 -11.65 12.49 -6.29
N ASP A 130 -10.72 11.65 -5.85
CA ASP A 130 -9.61 12.01 -4.98
C ASP A 130 -8.29 12.09 -5.76
N PHE A 131 -7.44 13.01 -5.35
CA PHE A 131 -6.06 13.14 -5.80
C PHE A 131 -5.11 13.09 -4.61
N GLY A 132 -3.92 12.56 -4.83
CA GLY A 132 -2.94 12.41 -3.76
C GLY A 132 -1.52 12.65 -4.22
N ILE A 133 -0.69 13.09 -3.28
CA ILE A 133 0.73 13.34 -3.49
C ILE A 133 1.48 12.61 -2.37
N LYS A 134 2.13 11.50 -2.73
CA LYS A 134 3.07 10.77 -1.88
C LYS A 134 4.48 11.31 -2.11
N PHE A 135 5.30 11.31 -1.05
CA PHE A 135 6.73 11.60 -1.14
C PHE A 135 7.52 10.43 -0.56
N ASN A 136 8.39 9.86 -1.37
CA ASN A 136 9.33 8.82 -0.99
C ASN A 136 10.74 9.41 -0.91
N THR A 137 11.55 8.92 0.03
CA THR A 137 12.92 9.40 0.25
C THR A 137 13.94 8.53 -0.50
N ALA A 138 15.24 8.82 -0.34
CA ALA A 138 16.33 8.13 -1.03
C ALA A 138 16.38 6.61 -0.80
N SER A 139 15.77 6.07 0.26
CA SER A 139 15.66 4.62 0.46
C SER A 139 14.75 3.95 -0.58
N GLY A 140 13.89 4.74 -1.22
CA GLY A 140 12.80 4.31 -2.11
C GLY A 140 11.46 4.15 -1.40
N GLY A 141 11.40 4.33 -0.07
CA GLY A 141 10.19 4.12 0.73
C GLY A 141 9.49 5.41 1.14
N PRO A 142 8.29 5.31 1.75
CA PRO A 142 7.53 6.47 2.22
C PRO A 142 8.35 7.34 3.18
N ALA A 143 8.16 8.66 3.10
CA ALA A 143 8.77 9.58 4.05
C ALA A 143 8.40 9.26 5.51
N ARG A 144 9.41 9.31 6.40
CA ARG A 144 9.24 9.13 7.85
C ARG A 144 8.46 10.29 8.46
N GLU A 145 7.94 10.09 9.67
CA GLU A 145 7.12 11.09 10.36
C GLU A 145 7.84 12.44 10.53
N GLU A 146 9.14 12.41 10.83
CA GLU A 146 9.99 13.60 10.91
C GLU A 146 9.93 14.43 9.61
N VAL A 147 10.11 13.78 8.45
CA VAL A 147 10.07 14.43 7.14
C VAL A 147 8.67 14.95 6.82
N THR A 148 7.63 14.14 7.06
CA THR A 148 6.24 14.59 6.82
C THR A 148 5.84 15.75 7.75
N SER A 149 6.36 15.76 8.97
CA SER A 149 6.15 16.84 9.93
C SER A 149 6.89 18.11 9.50
N LYS A 150 8.14 18.00 9.03
CA LYS A 150 8.90 19.11 8.43
C LYS A 150 8.13 19.72 7.24
N ILE A 151 7.63 18.88 6.33
CA ILE A 151 6.80 19.33 5.19
C ILE A 151 5.55 20.07 5.69
N TYR A 152 4.83 19.53 6.67
CA TYR A 152 3.63 20.17 7.20
C TYR A 152 3.93 21.52 7.85
N GLN A 153 4.98 21.63 8.66
CA GLN A 153 5.37 22.90 9.27
C GLN A 153 5.73 23.94 8.20
N LEU A 154 6.50 23.56 7.19
CA LEU A 154 6.83 24.43 6.05
C LEU A 154 5.58 24.87 5.28
N SER A 155 4.59 23.99 5.08
CA SER A 155 3.34 24.37 4.40
C SER A 155 2.48 25.35 5.17
N ARG A 156 2.62 25.37 6.50
CA ARG A 156 1.88 26.26 7.39
C ARG A 156 2.47 27.66 7.48
N THR A 157 3.71 27.83 7.08
CA THR A 157 4.45 29.10 7.16
C THR A 157 4.99 29.56 5.81
N ILE A 158 4.56 28.94 4.71
CA ILE A 158 5.00 29.32 3.37
C ILE A 158 4.45 30.69 2.97
N GLU A 159 5.34 31.55 2.46
CA GLU A 159 5.01 32.91 2.00
C GLU A 159 5.24 33.10 0.50
N GLU A 160 6.06 32.23 -0.11
CA GLU A 160 6.36 32.27 -1.54
C GLU A 160 6.72 30.88 -2.09
N PHE A 161 6.63 30.73 -3.41
CA PHE A 161 7.15 29.57 -4.13
C PHE A 161 7.86 29.99 -5.41
N ALA A 162 8.85 29.19 -5.82
CA ALA A 162 9.60 29.38 -7.05
C ALA A 162 9.09 28.44 -8.15
N ILE A 163 8.98 28.95 -9.38
CA ILE A 163 8.49 28.19 -10.54
C ILE A 163 9.11 28.70 -11.84
N CYS A 164 9.17 27.85 -12.86
CA CYS A 164 9.58 28.20 -14.21
C CYS A 164 8.39 28.12 -15.18
N PRO A 165 7.54 29.16 -15.32
CA PRO A 165 6.25 29.06 -16.02
C PRO A 165 6.38 28.84 -17.53
N GLY A 166 7.53 29.15 -18.12
CA GLY A 166 7.81 28.92 -19.55
C GLY A 166 8.17 27.46 -19.86
N LEU A 167 8.54 26.66 -18.87
CA LEU A 167 8.97 25.28 -19.08
C LEU A 167 7.78 24.39 -19.48
N ARG A 168 7.91 23.69 -20.61
CA ARG A 168 6.98 22.68 -21.10
C ARG A 168 7.75 21.39 -21.34
N VAL A 169 7.24 20.29 -20.80
CA VAL A 169 7.80 18.95 -20.98
C VAL A 169 6.89 18.13 -21.87
N ASP A 170 7.45 17.37 -22.80
CA ASP A 170 6.70 16.35 -23.53
C ASP A 170 6.77 15.02 -22.77
N LEU A 171 5.65 14.54 -22.24
CA LEU A 171 5.57 13.26 -21.53
C LEU A 171 5.40 12.06 -22.48
N LYS A 172 5.20 12.29 -23.79
CA LYS A 172 4.87 11.24 -24.77
C LYS A 172 6.10 10.66 -25.47
N THR A 173 7.19 11.40 -25.53
CA THR A 173 8.42 10.95 -26.20
C THR A 173 9.42 10.45 -25.17
N LEU A 174 9.80 9.18 -25.28
CA LEU A 174 10.87 8.58 -24.47
C LEU A 174 12.20 9.29 -24.72
N GLY A 175 13.03 9.39 -23.69
CA GLY A 175 14.38 9.94 -23.77
C GLY A 175 14.57 11.25 -23.02
N LYS A 176 15.69 11.91 -23.30
CA LYS A 176 16.19 13.06 -22.55
C LYS A 176 15.75 14.39 -23.18
N GLN A 177 15.23 15.28 -22.35
CA GLN A 177 14.93 16.68 -22.65
C GLN A 177 15.78 17.56 -21.72
N ALA A 178 16.48 18.56 -22.27
CA ALA A 178 17.33 19.47 -21.52
C ALA A 178 16.81 20.90 -21.64
N PHE A 179 16.83 21.63 -20.53
CA PHE A 179 16.28 22.97 -20.42
C PHE A 179 17.31 23.90 -19.77
N ASP A 180 17.67 24.96 -20.48
CA ASP A 180 18.55 26.01 -19.95
C ASP A 180 17.71 26.98 -19.11
N LEU A 181 18.13 27.19 -17.86
CA LEU A 181 17.48 28.10 -16.92
C LEU A 181 18.36 29.33 -16.69
N GLU A 182 17.74 30.48 -16.47
CA GLU A 182 18.50 31.67 -16.09
C GLU A 182 19.29 31.45 -14.79
N ASN A 183 20.48 32.03 -14.70
CA ASN A 183 21.34 31.96 -13.50
C ASN A 183 21.69 30.52 -13.05
N LYS A 184 21.60 29.52 -13.94
CA LYS A 184 22.04 28.14 -13.70
C LYS A 184 23.09 27.71 -14.73
N PHE A 185 24.23 27.21 -14.24
CA PHE A 185 25.34 26.77 -15.10
C PHE A 185 25.11 25.43 -15.81
N LYS A 186 24.31 24.54 -15.20
CA LYS A 186 23.99 23.23 -15.76
C LYS A 186 22.52 23.21 -16.20
N PRO A 187 22.19 22.60 -17.35
CA PRO A 187 20.81 22.48 -17.78
C PRO A 187 20.03 21.57 -16.83
N PHE A 188 18.77 21.93 -16.60
CA PHE A 188 17.81 21.03 -15.96
C PHE A 188 17.44 19.92 -16.94
N THR A 189 17.46 18.67 -16.48
CA THR A 189 17.20 17.50 -17.33
C THR A 189 15.90 16.82 -16.93
N VAL A 190 15.07 16.49 -17.91
CA VAL A 190 13.97 15.53 -17.75
C VAL A 190 14.26 14.30 -18.61
N GLU A 191 14.16 13.11 -18.01
CA GLU A 191 14.32 11.83 -18.69
C GLU A 191 12.99 11.08 -18.63
N ILE A 192 12.32 10.95 -19.78
CA ILE A 192 11.09 10.16 -19.91
C ILE A 192 11.49 8.71 -20.16
N VAL A 193 11.12 7.80 -19.26
CA VAL A 193 11.53 6.40 -19.29
C VAL A 193 10.35 5.46 -19.50
N ASP A 194 10.62 4.27 -20.05
CA ASP A 194 9.68 3.16 -19.98
C ASP A 194 9.35 2.88 -18.51
N PRO A 195 8.06 2.88 -18.11
CA PRO A 195 7.67 2.76 -16.72
C PRO A 195 7.79 1.33 -16.18
N VAL A 196 7.91 0.33 -17.06
CA VAL A 196 7.96 -1.09 -16.71
C VAL A 196 9.39 -1.61 -16.70
N GLU A 197 10.24 -1.20 -17.65
CA GLU A 197 11.54 -1.86 -17.90
C GLU A 197 12.35 -2.08 -16.61
N SER A 198 12.77 -1.02 -15.92
CA SER A 198 13.63 -1.16 -14.71
C SER A 198 13.05 -2.09 -13.64
N TYR A 199 11.72 -2.08 -13.50
CA TYR A 199 11.01 -2.92 -12.56
C TYR A 199 10.93 -4.38 -13.06
N ALA A 200 10.69 -4.61 -14.36
CA ALA A 200 10.76 -5.95 -14.96
C ALA A 200 12.18 -6.56 -14.83
N ASN A 201 13.26 -5.79 -15.03
CA ASN A 201 14.62 -6.31 -14.78
C ASN A 201 14.81 -6.70 -13.31
N LEU A 202 14.22 -5.95 -12.36
CA LEU A 202 14.27 -6.32 -10.94
C LEU A 202 13.56 -7.65 -10.69
N LEU A 203 12.33 -7.81 -11.19
CA LEU A 203 11.56 -9.04 -11.03
C LEU A 203 12.23 -10.26 -11.67
N ARG A 204 12.86 -10.09 -12.84
CA ARG A 204 13.67 -11.14 -13.49
C ARG A 204 14.83 -11.64 -12.64
N ASN A 205 15.37 -10.79 -11.77
CA ASN A 205 16.45 -11.19 -10.84
C ASN A 205 15.92 -11.80 -9.53
N ILE A 206 14.61 -11.76 -9.30
CA ILE A 206 13.96 -12.26 -8.07
C ILE A 206 13.33 -13.64 -8.32
N PHE A 207 12.61 -13.78 -9.43
CA PHE A 207 11.80 -14.94 -9.77
C PHE A 207 12.39 -15.76 -10.91
N ASP A 208 12.05 -17.05 -10.97
CA ASP A 208 12.36 -17.89 -12.12
C ASP A 208 11.33 -17.67 -13.24
N PHE A 209 11.65 -16.77 -14.16
CA PHE A 209 10.76 -16.46 -15.29
C PHE A 209 10.59 -17.64 -16.25
N ALA A 210 11.51 -18.61 -16.29
CA ALA A 210 11.36 -19.79 -17.13
C ALA A 210 10.27 -20.72 -16.54
N ALA A 211 10.33 -20.98 -15.23
CA ALA A 211 9.31 -21.77 -14.54
C ALA A 211 7.93 -21.08 -14.58
N LEU A 212 7.88 -19.77 -14.41
CA LEU A 212 6.63 -19.00 -14.52
C LEU A 212 6.06 -19.03 -15.95
N LYS A 213 6.92 -18.94 -16.97
CA LYS A 213 6.50 -19.05 -18.36
C LYS A 213 5.97 -20.45 -18.69
N GLU A 214 6.61 -21.50 -18.19
CA GLU A 214 6.12 -22.88 -18.32
C GLU A 214 4.74 -23.04 -17.66
N LEU A 215 4.54 -22.48 -16.46
CA LEU A 215 3.26 -22.50 -15.76
C LEU A 215 2.14 -21.77 -16.52
N LEU A 216 2.45 -20.67 -17.21
CA LEU A 216 1.44 -19.78 -17.82
C LEU A 216 1.21 -20.02 -19.31
N SER A 217 2.14 -20.69 -20.00
CA SER A 217 2.08 -20.88 -21.46
C SER A 217 2.49 -22.27 -21.95
N GLY A 218 2.89 -23.17 -21.05
CA GLY A 218 3.23 -24.55 -21.38
C GLY A 218 2.01 -25.41 -21.73
N GLU A 219 2.27 -26.69 -21.98
CA GLU A 219 1.23 -27.67 -22.37
C GLU A 219 0.12 -27.80 -21.30
N ASN A 220 0.50 -27.77 -20.02
CA ASN A 220 -0.42 -27.87 -18.88
C ASN A 220 -0.55 -26.53 -18.14
N HIS A 221 -0.60 -25.42 -18.90
CA HIS A 221 -0.71 -24.09 -18.30
C HIS A 221 -1.98 -23.94 -17.45
N ILE A 222 -1.89 -23.12 -16.41
CA ILE A 222 -3.07 -22.73 -15.62
C ILE A 222 -3.80 -21.56 -16.29
N ASN A 223 -5.11 -21.50 -16.09
CA ASN A 223 -5.92 -20.39 -16.57
C ASN A 223 -5.97 -19.28 -15.52
N ILE A 224 -5.53 -18.07 -15.88
CA ILE A 224 -5.50 -16.95 -14.93
C ILE A 224 -6.31 -15.73 -15.39
N ARG A 225 -6.80 -14.94 -14.43
CA ARG A 225 -7.35 -13.59 -14.63
C ARG A 225 -6.67 -12.56 -13.74
N LEU A 226 -6.22 -11.47 -14.35
CA LEU A 226 -5.50 -10.39 -13.69
C LEU A 226 -6.22 -9.07 -14.00
N ASP A 227 -6.88 -8.51 -13.00
CA ASP A 227 -7.65 -7.27 -13.09
C ASP A 227 -6.82 -6.09 -12.58
N ALA A 228 -6.44 -5.19 -13.48
CA ALA A 228 -5.73 -3.97 -13.11
C ALA A 228 -6.66 -2.84 -12.64
N MET A 229 -7.98 -3.06 -12.62
CA MET A 229 -9.01 -2.10 -12.22
C MET A 229 -8.86 -0.73 -12.90
N HIS A 230 -8.46 -0.74 -14.18
CA HIS A 230 -8.15 0.46 -14.97
C HIS A 230 -7.06 1.36 -14.36
N GLY A 231 -6.26 0.83 -13.44
CA GLY A 231 -5.12 1.48 -12.81
C GLY A 231 -3.80 1.23 -13.54
N VAL A 232 -2.72 1.69 -12.91
CA VAL A 232 -1.40 1.77 -13.56
C VAL A 232 -0.79 0.40 -13.88
N LEU A 233 -1.16 -0.64 -13.12
CA LEU A 233 -0.69 -2.01 -13.32
C LEU A 233 -1.11 -2.62 -14.65
N GLY A 234 -2.07 -2.03 -15.38
CA GLY A 234 -2.43 -2.49 -16.71
C GLY A 234 -1.24 -2.52 -17.68
N LEU A 235 -0.31 -1.57 -17.55
CA LEU A 235 0.92 -1.54 -18.35
C LEU A 235 1.86 -2.71 -18.00
N TYR A 236 1.96 -3.02 -16.71
CA TYR A 236 2.87 -4.01 -16.15
C TYR A 236 2.38 -5.44 -16.40
N VAL A 237 1.07 -5.68 -16.23
CA VAL A 237 0.44 -6.97 -16.53
C VAL A 237 0.63 -7.33 -18.00
N LYS A 238 0.32 -6.40 -18.92
CA LYS A 238 0.50 -6.65 -20.36
C LYS A 238 1.95 -6.96 -20.71
N ARG A 239 2.89 -6.13 -20.24
CA ARG A 239 4.31 -6.27 -20.59
C ARG A 239 4.97 -7.50 -19.96
N ILE A 240 4.72 -7.78 -18.69
CA ILE A 240 5.41 -8.85 -17.96
C ILE A 240 4.66 -10.18 -18.10
N LEU A 241 3.36 -10.20 -17.79
CA LEU A 241 2.62 -11.46 -17.73
C LEU A 241 2.23 -11.94 -19.14
N CYS A 242 1.76 -11.04 -20.01
CA CYS A 242 1.36 -11.44 -21.36
C CYS A 242 2.54 -11.53 -22.33
N GLU A 243 3.30 -10.45 -22.54
CA GLU A 243 4.35 -10.43 -23.56
C GLU A 243 5.58 -11.28 -23.18
N GLU A 244 6.06 -11.20 -21.93
CA GLU A 244 7.29 -11.87 -21.51
C GLU A 244 7.04 -13.33 -21.06
N LEU A 245 6.06 -13.53 -20.16
CA LEU A 245 5.70 -14.85 -19.60
C LEU A 245 4.67 -15.62 -20.45
N GLY A 246 4.15 -15.04 -21.53
CA GLY A 246 3.34 -15.76 -22.52
C GLY A 246 1.88 -15.99 -22.13
N CYS A 247 1.37 -15.29 -21.11
CA CYS A 247 -0.02 -15.41 -20.72
C CYS A 247 -0.96 -14.90 -21.84
N PRO A 248 -2.05 -15.60 -22.15
CA PRO A 248 -3.02 -15.15 -23.15
C PRO A 248 -3.52 -13.72 -22.90
N ALA A 249 -3.76 -12.95 -23.96
CA ALA A 249 -4.17 -11.54 -23.82
C ALA A 249 -5.51 -11.37 -23.08
N ASN A 250 -6.40 -12.36 -23.13
CA ASN A 250 -7.65 -12.37 -22.37
C ASN A 250 -7.45 -12.57 -20.86
N SER A 251 -6.26 -12.95 -20.38
CA SER A 251 -5.97 -12.97 -18.95
C SER A 251 -5.86 -11.57 -18.34
N ALA A 252 -5.55 -10.56 -19.15
CA ALA A 252 -5.45 -9.17 -18.72
C ALA A 252 -6.82 -8.46 -18.78
N ILE A 253 -7.45 -8.25 -17.61
CA ILE A 253 -8.72 -7.54 -17.45
C ILE A 253 -8.47 -6.09 -17.06
N ASN A 254 -9.24 -5.16 -17.63
CA ASN A 254 -9.19 -3.73 -17.30
C ASN A 254 -7.75 -3.13 -17.32
N CYS A 255 -6.87 -3.67 -18.17
CA CYS A 255 -5.46 -3.32 -18.25
C CYS A 255 -5.18 -2.09 -19.15
N VAL A 256 -6.12 -1.17 -19.24
CA VAL A 256 -5.93 0.14 -19.88
C VAL A 256 -6.13 1.18 -18.79
N PRO A 257 -5.09 1.94 -18.41
CA PRO A 257 -5.23 3.00 -17.41
C PRO A 257 -6.24 4.05 -17.85
N LEU A 258 -7.21 4.38 -16.98
CA LEU A 258 -8.22 5.42 -17.20
C LEU A 258 -8.16 6.47 -16.10
N GLU A 259 -8.42 7.73 -16.44
CA GLU A 259 -8.32 8.86 -15.50
C GLU A 259 -9.34 8.78 -14.34
N ASP A 260 -10.44 8.06 -14.54
CA ASP A 260 -11.50 7.80 -13.57
C ASP A 260 -11.59 6.34 -13.13
N PHE A 261 -10.62 5.51 -13.55
CA PHE A 261 -10.60 4.06 -13.30
C PHE A 261 -11.87 3.32 -13.76
N GLY A 262 -12.54 3.80 -14.81
CA GLY A 262 -13.81 3.21 -15.27
C GLY A 262 -15.00 3.56 -14.37
N GLY A 263 -14.87 4.61 -13.55
CA GLY A 263 -15.94 5.12 -12.68
C GLY A 263 -16.11 4.36 -11.36
N GLN A 264 -15.20 3.43 -11.03
CA GLN A 264 -15.21 2.66 -9.79
C GLN A 264 -13.94 2.91 -8.96
N PRO A 265 -13.99 2.75 -7.62
CA PRO A 265 -12.78 2.73 -6.80
C PRO A 265 -11.85 1.58 -7.22
N PRO A 266 -10.57 1.84 -7.51
CA PRO A 266 -9.61 0.77 -7.80
C PRO A 266 -9.12 0.14 -6.49
N ASP A 267 -10.02 -0.51 -5.74
CA ASP A 267 -9.73 -1.16 -4.45
C ASP A 267 -9.89 -2.68 -4.56
N PRO A 268 -8.81 -3.47 -4.46
CA PRO A 268 -8.85 -4.90 -4.72
C PRO A 268 -9.43 -5.64 -3.50
N ASN A 269 -10.76 -5.69 -3.41
CA ASN A 269 -11.48 -6.46 -2.41
C ASN A 269 -12.76 -7.06 -3.02
N LEU A 270 -13.43 -7.95 -2.27
CA LEU A 270 -14.62 -8.66 -2.74
C LEU A 270 -15.82 -7.74 -3.08
N MET A 271 -15.85 -6.50 -2.57
CA MET A 271 -16.92 -5.54 -2.84
C MET A 271 -16.71 -4.79 -4.16
N TYR A 272 -15.49 -4.37 -4.48
CA TYR A 272 -15.22 -3.51 -5.65
C TYR A 272 -14.64 -4.28 -6.85
N ALA A 273 -13.94 -5.40 -6.64
CA ALA A 273 -13.41 -6.22 -7.74
C ALA A 273 -14.45 -7.25 -8.24
N THR A 274 -15.70 -6.81 -8.43
CA THR A 274 -16.82 -7.68 -8.78
C THR A 274 -16.63 -8.39 -10.11
N ASP A 275 -16.07 -7.70 -11.11
CA ASP A 275 -15.81 -8.27 -12.43
C ASP A 275 -14.87 -9.48 -12.34
N LEU A 276 -13.82 -9.37 -11.53
CA LEU A 276 -12.92 -10.48 -11.25
C LEU A 276 -13.65 -11.60 -10.51
N VAL A 277 -14.31 -11.30 -9.38
CA VAL A 277 -15.00 -12.32 -8.56
C VAL A 277 -16.03 -13.10 -9.38
N ASP A 278 -16.81 -12.41 -10.19
CA ASP A 278 -17.81 -13.03 -11.07
C ASP A 278 -17.15 -13.89 -12.14
N SER A 279 -16.04 -13.44 -12.74
CA SER A 279 -15.30 -14.24 -13.73
C SER A 279 -14.70 -15.52 -13.15
N MET A 280 -14.34 -15.54 -11.86
CA MET A 280 -13.75 -16.69 -11.18
C MET A 280 -14.79 -17.74 -10.75
N ARG A 281 -16.07 -17.36 -10.63
CA ARG A 281 -17.14 -18.15 -9.99
C ARG A 281 -17.37 -19.50 -10.67
N ASP A 282 -17.37 -19.53 -12.00
CA ASP A 282 -17.68 -20.74 -12.78
C ASP A 282 -16.52 -21.76 -12.82
N GLY A 283 -15.37 -21.44 -12.20
CA GLY A 283 -14.23 -22.35 -12.12
C GLY A 283 -13.46 -22.54 -13.43
N GLN A 284 -13.61 -21.63 -14.39
CA GLN A 284 -12.85 -21.65 -15.64
C GLN A 284 -11.37 -21.24 -15.43
N TYR A 285 -11.11 -20.46 -14.38
CA TYR A 285 -9.78 -19.96 -14.02
C TYR A 285 -9.32 -20.57 -12.70
N ASP A 286 -8.04 -20.92 -12.64
CA ASP A 286 -7.41 -21.54 -11.47
C ASP A 286 -6.83 -20.49 -10.51
N PHE A 287 -6.51 -19.29 -11.02
CA PHE A 287 -5.94 -18.18 -10.27
C PHE A 287 -6.49 -16.83 -10.74
N GLY A 288 -6.86 -15.98 -9.79
CA GLY A 288 -7.34 -14.62 -10.02
C GLY A 288 -6.57 -13.62 -9.17
N ALA A 289 -6.30 -12.42 -9.69
CA ALA A 289 -5.82 -11.32 -8.87
C ALA A 289 -6.34 -9.97 -9.32
N ALA A 290 -6.57 -9.06 -8.37
CA ALA A 290 -6.90 -7.66 -8.62
C ALA A 290 -5.86 -6.74 -7.98
N PHE A 291 -5.60 -5.58 -8.57
CA PHE A 291 -4.64 -4.58 -8.08
C PHE A 291 -5.31 -3.24 -7.79
N ASP A 292 -4.74 -2.47 -6.87
CA ASP A 292 -5.20 -1.10 -6.63
C ASP A 292 -4.63 -0.08 -7.63
N GLY A 293 -5.08 1.17 -7.52
CA GLY A 293 -4.76 2.23 -8.49
C GLY A 293 -3.27 2.39 -8.80
N ASP A 294 -2.40 2.40 -7.77
CA ASP A 294 -0.95 2.53 -7.93
C ASP A 294 -0.16 1.22 -7.85
N GLY A 295 -0.85 0.09 -7.68
CA GLY A 295 -0.31 -1.26 -7.81
C GLY A 295 0.50 -1.77 -6.63
N ASP A 296 0.32 -1.15 -5.46
CA ASP A 296 1.01 -1.56 -4.23
C ASP A 296 0.18 -2.57 -3.41
N ARG A 297 -1.09 -2.83 -3.80
CA ARG A 297 -1.95 -3.87 -3.21
C ARG A 297 -2.33 -4.96 -4.21
N SER A 298 -2.67 -6.13 -3.69
CA SER A 298 -3.23 -7.23 -4.47
C SER A 298 -4.21 -8.08 -3.66
N MET A 299 -5.36 -8.39 -4.26
CA MET A 299 -6.23 -9.49 -3.82
C MET A 299 -5.89 -10.74 -4.62
N ILE A 300 -5.89 -11.90 -3.96
CA ILE A 300 -5.64 -13.21 -4.57
C ILE A 300 -6.88 -14.08 -4.43
N LEU A 301 -7.30 -14.68 -5.55
CA LEU A 301 -8.41 -15.62 -5.63
C LEU A 301 -7.93 -16.96 -6.22
N GLY A 302 -8.41 -18.05 -5.66
CA GLY A 302 -8.35 -19.36 -6.28
C GLY A 302 -9.55 -19.64 -7.18
N LYS A 303 -9.59 -20.87 -7.69
CA LYS A 303 -10.71 -21.42 -8.45
C LYS A 303 -12.04 -21.22 -7.71
N HIS A 304 -13.13 -21.03 -8.46
CA HIS A 304 -14.48 -20.78 -7.92
C HIS A 304 -14.61 -19.52 -7.06
N GLY A 305 -13.65 -18.58 -7.15
CA GLY A 305 -13.63 -17.38 -6.33
C GLY A 305 -13.18 -17.65 -4.89
N PHE A 306 -12.41 -18.73 -4.64
CA PHE A 306 -11.86 -19.02 -3.32
C PHE A 306 -11.00 -17.85 -2.83
N PHE A 307 -11.46 -17.16 -1.78
CA PHE A 307 -10.80 -15.96 -1.27
C PHE A 307 -9.60 -16.30 -0.39
N VAL A 308 -8.42 -15.82 -0.77
CA VAL A 308 -7.23 -15.86 0.07
C VAL A 308 -7.19 -14.59 0.91
N THR A 309 -7.40 -14.72 2.22
CA THR A 309 -7.29 -13.55 3.12
C THR A 309 -5.88 -12.96 3.02
N PRO A 310 -5.69 -11.63 3.05
CA PRO A 310 -4.36 -11.04 2.93
C PRO A 310 -3.40 -11.47 4.05
N SER A 311 -3.94 -11.72 5.25
CA SER A 311 -3.13 -12.22 6.36
C SER A 311 -2.65 -13.66 6.15
N ASP A 312 -3.49 -14.55 5.60
CA ASP A 312 -3.04 -15.90 5.22
C ASP A 312 -2.09 -15.83 4.02
N SER A 313 -2.31 -14.91 3.08
CA SER A 313 -1.45 -14.74 1.90
C SER A 313 0.03 -14.57 2.29
N VAL A 314 0.33 -13.63 3.19
CA VAL A 314 1.72 -13.43 3.65
C VAL A 314 2.25 -14.63 4.44
N ALA A 315 1.41 -15.32 5.22
CA ALA A 315 1.81 -16.52 5.96
C ALA A 315 2.15 -17.70 5.02
N VAL A 316 1.35 -17.91 3.98
CA VAL A 316 1.59 -18.95 2.97
C VAL A 316 2.84 -18.64 2.16
N VAL A 317 3.04 -17.37 1.77
CA VAL A 317 4.27 -16.94 1.09
C VAL A 317 5.48 -17.18 2.00
N ALA A 318 5.37 -16.90 3.30
CA ALA A 318 6.45 -17.17 4.27
C ALA A 318 6.77 -18.66 4.41
N ASP A 319 5.75 -19.54 4.45
CA ASP A 319 5.93 -20.99 4.58
C ASP A 319 6.57 -21.62 3.33
N ASN A 320 6.39 -20.98 2.17
CA ASN A 320 6.87 -21.46 0.87
C ASN A 320 7.93 -20.54 0.25
N ILE A 321 8.56 -19.67 1.07
CA ILE A 321 9.40 -18.56 0.61
C ILE A 321 10.59 -19.01 -0.25
N PHE A 322 11.10 -20.22 -0.02
CA PHE A 322 12.20 -20.80 -0.79
C PHE A 322 11.78 -21.36 -2.16
N CYS A 323 10.50 -21.24 -2.56
CA CYS A 323 10.10 -21.43 -3.97
C CYS A 323 10.56 -20.27 -4.87
N ILE A 324 11.08 -19.18 -4.27
CA ILE A 324 11.49 -17.96 -4.96
C ILE A 324 13.04 -17.89 -4.93
N PRO A 325 13.73 -17.88 -6.09
CA PRO A 325 15.19 -17.88 -6.16
C PRO A 325 15.87 -16.80 -5.33
N TYR A 326 15.28 -15.60 -5.26
CA TYR A 326 15.79 -14.52 -4.42
C TYR A 326 16.11 -14.96 -2.99
N PHE A 327 15.16 -15.61 -2.31
CA PHE A 327 15.33 -16.02 -0.91
C PHE A 327 16.18 -17.28 -0.76
N GLN A 328 16.33 -18.09 -1.81
CA GLN A 328 17.33 -19.17 -1.82
C GLN A 328 18.75 -18.59 -1.76
N HIS A 329 18.98 -17.46 -2.42
CA HIS A 329 20.30 -16.80 -2.46
C HIS A 329 20.54 -15.87 -1.27
N THR A 330 19.53 -15.10 -0.84
CA THR A 330 19.68 -14.09 0.21
C THR A 330 19.40 -14.61 1.61
N GLY A 331 18.76 -15.78 1.74
CA GLY A 331 18.19 -16.25 2.99
C GLY A 331 17.00 -15.41 3.45
N VAL A 332 16.54 -15.64 4.67
CA VAL A 332 15.43 -14.90 5.27
C VAL A 332 15.88 -14.32 6.60
N ARG A 333 15.95 -12.99 6.69
CA ARG A 333 16.47 -12.27 7.87
C ARG A 333 15.43 -12.14 8.97
N GLY A 334 14.17 -11.96 8.57
CA GLY A 334 13.04 -11.84 9.47
C GLY A 334 11.74 -11.64 8.71
N PHE A 335 10.64 -11.80 9.45
CA PHE A 335 9.28 -11.53 9.01
C PHE A 335 8.71 -10.32 9.75
N ALA A 336 7.75 -9.63 9.15
CA ALA A 336 6.99 -8.60 9.86
C ALA A 336 5.55 -8.53 9.39
N ARG A 337 4.66 -8.16 10.31
CA ARG A 337 3.29 -7.79 9.99
C ARG A 337 2.89 -6.57 10.79
N SER A 338 1.88 -5.85 10.29
CA SER A 338 1.26 -4.82 11.11
C SER A 338 0.45 -5.47 12.23
N MET A 339 0.36 -4.79 13.37
CA MET A 339 -0.35 -5.23 14.57
C MET A 339 -1.78 -5.75 14.31
N PRO A 340 -2.63 -5.06 13.51
CA PRO A 340 -3.98 -5.55 13.25
C PRO A 340 -4.04 -6.76 12.30
N THR A 341 -2.96 -7.07 11.59
CA THR A 341 -2.88 -8.26 10.71
C THR A 341 -2.96 -9.52 11.57
N SER A 342 -3.61 -10.58 11.07
CA SER A 342 -3.73 -11.84 11.80
C SER A 342 -2.37 -12.42 12.20
N THR A 343 -2.35 -13.17 13.30
CA THR A 343 -1.17 -13.90 13.81
C THR A 343 -0.81 -15.16 13.01
N ALA A 344 -1.40 -15.38 11.83
CA ALA A 344 -1.06 -16.50 10.94
C ALA A 344 0.44 -16.56 10.61
N LEU A 345 1.04 -15.43 10.25
CA LEU A 345 2.48 -15.32 9.96
C LEU A 345 3.35 -15.70 11.18
N ASP A 346 2.87 -15.40 12.39
CA ASP A 346 3.58 -15.71 13.63
C ASP A 346 3.71 -17.21 13.85
N ARG A 347 2.71 -17.99 13.39
CA ARG A 347 2.73 -19.45 13.46
C ARG A 347 3.85 -20.01 12.58
N VAL A 348 4.01 -19.45 11.38
CA VAL A 348 5.07 -19.81 10.45
C VAL A 348 6.43 -19.41 11.01
N ALA A 349 6.58 -18.16 11.46
CA ALA A 349 7.82 -17.64 12.05
C ALA A 349 8.29 -18.51 13.23
N LYS A 350 7.37 -18.89 14.12
CA LYS A 350 7.66 -19.79 15.25
C LYS A 350 8.11 -21.18 14.80
N ALA A 351 7.50 -21.73 13.75
CA ALA A 351 7.84 -23.07 13.25
C ALA A 351 9.19 -23.09 12.52
N THR A 352 9.51 -22.03 11.78
CA THR A 352 10.78 -21.88 11.04
C THR A 352 11.91 -21.30 11.89
N LYS A 353 11.60 -20.80 13.09
CA LYS A 353 12.51 -20.11 14.01
C LYS A 353 13.12 -18.83 13.40
N ILE A 354 12.36 -18.18 12.52
CA ILE A 354 12.70 -16.89 11.95
C ILE A 354 12.09 -15.81 12.84
N GLU A 355 12.83 -14.72 13.07
CA GLU A 355 12.36 -13.60 13.88
C GLU A 355 11.13 -12.93 13.24
N LEU A 356 10.20 -12.48 14.08
CA LEU A 356 8.99 -11.78 13.65
C LEU A 356 8.88 -10.44 14.38
N HIS A 357 8.64 -9.38 13.61
CA HIS A 357 8.33 -8.05 14.12
C HIS A 357 6.85 -7.72 13.94
N GLU A 358 6.20 -7.32 15.03
CA GLU A 358 4.88 -6.71 15.00
C GLU A 358 5.02 -5.18 15.01
N THR A 359 4.62 -4.52 13.93
CA THR A 359 4.77 -3.06 13.77
C THR A 359 3.42 -2.35 13.80
N PRO A 360 3.36 -1.01 13.96
CA PRO A 360 2.14 -0.28 13.66
C PRO A 360 1.78 -0.38 12.18
N THR A 361 0.53 -0.04 11.83
CA THR A 361 0.11 0.04 10.42
C THR A 361 0.84 1.15 9.70
N GLY A 362 1.32 0.85 8.49
CA GLY A 362 2.02 1.78 7.62
C GLY A 362 3.41 1.27 7.24
N TRP A 363 3.63 1.16 5.92
CA TRP A 363 4.83 0.52 5.36
C TRP A 363 6.18 1.14 5.77
N ARG A 364 6.19 2.40 6.24
CA ARG A 364 7.40 3.08 6.73
C ARG A 364 8.13 2.33 7.84
N PHE A 365 7.41 1.62 8.72
CA PHE A 365 8.01 0.85 9.83
C PHE A 365 8.78 -0.36 9.30
N PHE A 366 8.25 -1.04 8.28
CA PHE A 366 8.96 -2.11 7.59
C PHE A 366 10.21 -1.59 6.87
N GLY A 367 10.13 -0.39 6.28
CA GLY A 367 11.29 0.24 5.64
C GLY A 367 12.51 0.33 6.57
N ASN A 368 12.29 0.72 7.83
CA ASN A 368 13.35 0.78 8.84
C ASN A 368 13.95 -0.60 9.15
N LEU A 369 13.10 -1.63 9.32
CA LEU A 369 13.56 -2.99 9.56
C LEU A 369 14.32 -3.56 8.36
N MET A 370 13.89 -3.25 7.13
CA MET A 370 14.59 -3.66 5.90
C MET A 370 15.96 -2.98 5.79
N ASP A 371 16.05 -1.69 6.12
CA ASP A 371 17.30 -0.93 6.11
C ASP A 371 18.27 -1.40 7.22
N ALA A 372 17.75 -1.86 8.36
CA ALA A 372 18.51 -2.49 9.43
C ALA A 372 18.95 -3.93 9.11
N GLY A 373 18.52 -4.49 7.98
CA GLY A 373 18.81 -5.89 7.62
C GLY A 373 18.08 -6.92 8.48
N MET A 374 16.97 -6.52 9.13
CA MET A 374 16.19 -7.37 10.04
C MET A 374 14.95 -7.98 9.36
N LEU A 375 14.59 -7.54 8.15
CA LEU A 375 13.34 -7.92 7.49
C LEU A 375 13.56 -8.31 6.02
N SER A 376 12.93 -9.41 5.61
CA SER A 376 12.96 -9.92 4.23
C SER A 376 11.56 -10.03 3.61
N LEU A 377 10.54 -10.38 4.40
CA LEU A 377 9.15 -10.49 3.94
C LEU A 377 8.20 -9.86 4.97
N CYS A 378 7.27 -9.03 4.50
CA CYS A 378 6.23 -8.46 5.34
C CYS A 378 4.89 -8.31 4.62
N GLY A 379 3.84 -8.12 5.41
CA GLY A 379 2.49 -7.93 4.89
C GLY A 379 1.57 -7.20 5.86
N GLU A 380 0.48 -6.67 5.32
CA GLU A 380 -0.61 -6.08 6.09
C GLU A 380 -1.95 -6.67 5.62
N GLU A 381 -2.91 -6.80 6.54
CA GLU A 381 -4.28 -7.28 6.25
C GLU A 381 -5.01 -6.47 5.17
N SER A 382 -4.54 -5.25 4.89
CA SER A 382 -5.08 -4.35 3.87
C SER A 382 -4.56 -4.67 2.45
N PHE A 383 -4.57 -5.96 2.09
CA PHE A 383 -4.18 -6.46 0.76
C PHE A 383 -2.73 -6.16 0.37
N ALA A 384 -1.83 -6.14 1.36
CA ALA A 384 -0.45 -5.70 1.18
C ALA A 384 0.54 -6.83 1.43
N THR A 385 1.46 -7.05 0.49
CA THR A 385 2.60 -7.96 0.68
C THR A 385 3.82 -7.39 -0.05
N GLY A 386 5.02 -7.63 0.48
CA GLY A 386 6.26 -7.16 -0.11
C GLY A 386 7.48 -7.61 0.69
N GLY A 387 8.66 -7.19 0.24
CA GLY A 387 9.93 -7.57 0.83
C GLY A 387 11.01 -6.51 0.64
N ASP A 388 12.25 -6.86 0.96
CA ASP A 388 13.39 -5.94 0.94
C ASP A 388 13.96 -5.64 -0.46
N HIS A 389 13.34 -6.19 -1.51
CA HIS A 389 13.67 -5.88 -2.92
C HIS A 389 13.44 -4.40 -3.25
N ILE A 390 12.41 -3.80 -2.64
CA ILE A 390 12.10 -2.37 -2.69
C ILE A 390 11.79 -1.85 -1.27
N ARG A 391 11.15 -0.68 -1.15
CA ARG A 391 10.72 -0.10 0.13
C ARG A 391 9.24 0.32 0.10
N GLU A 392 8.47 -0.33 -0.75
CA GLU A 392 7.02 -0.21 -0.86
C GLU A 392 6.40 -1.61 -0.87
N LYS A 393 5.08 -1.66 -0.68
CA LYS A 393 4.28 -2.86 -0.95
C LYS A 393 4.32 -3.14 -2.46
N ASP A 394 4.08 -4.37 -2.87
CA ASP A 394 4.20 -4.75 -4.27
C ASP A 394 3.19 -5.84 -4.67
N GLY A 395 2.08 -5.41 -5.27
CA GLY A 395 0.99 -6.31 -5.65
C GLY A 395 1.39 -7.31 -6.73
N LEU A 396 2.14 -6.88 -7.76
CA LEU A 396 2.56 -7.79 -8.83
C LEU A 396 3.62 -8.78 -8.33
N TRP A 397 4.52 -8.34 -7.46
CA TRP A 397 5.45 -9.24 -6.78
C TRP A 397 4.72 -10.31 -5.98
N ALA A 398 3.65 -9.96 -5.26
CA ALA A 398 2.84 -10.92 -4.52
C ALA A 398 2.20 -11.97 -5.45
N VAL A 399 1.70 -11.54 -6.61
CA VAL A 399 1.18 -12.45 -7.65
C VAL A 399 2.28 -13.38 -8.17
N LEU A 400 3.46 -12.87 -8.50
CA LEU A 400 4.57 -13.71 -8.97
C LEU A 400 5.09 -14.67 -7.88
N ALA A 401 5.06 -14.27 -6.61
CA ALA A 401 5.35 -15.14 -5.48
C ALA A 401 4.35 -16.30 -5.39
N TRP A 402 3.05 -16.01 -5.49
CA TRP A 402 2.01 -17.04 -5.54
C TRP A 402 2.17 -17.98 -6.73
N LEU A 403 2.41 -17.46 -7.93
CA LEU A 403 2.63 -18.28 -9.12
C LEU A 403 3.90 -19.15 -9.00
N SER A 404 4.96 -18.65 -8.36
CA SER A 404 6.18 -19.45 -8.10
C SER A 404 5.90 -20.62 -7.15
N ILE A 405 5.06 -20.40 -6.13
CA ILE A 405 4.62 -21.44 -5.19
C ILE A 405 3.76 -22.47 -5.94
N ILE A 406 2.82 -22.03 -6.78
CA ILE A 406 1.98 -22.93 -7.59
C ILE A 406 2.83 -23.75 -8.56
N ALA A 407 3.79 -23.14 -9.26
CA ALA A 407 4.70 -23.84 -10.17
C ALA A 407 5.50 -24.94 -9.44
N THR A 408 5.95 -24.67 -8.22
CA THR A 408 6.73 -25.60 -7.41
C THR A 408 5.86 -26.72 -6.83
N ARG A 409 4.71 -26.36 -6.26
CA ARG A 409 3.83 -27.28 -5.52
C ARG A 409 2.88 -28.07 -6.40
N ARG A 410 2.55 -27.56 -7.59
CA ARG A 410 1.60 -28.16 -8.54
C ARG A 410 0.24 -28.47 -7.90
N GLN A 411 -0.21 -27.55 -7.05
CA GLN A 411 -1.47 -27.63 -6.31
C GLN A 411 -2.33 -26.40 -6.61
N SER A 412 -3.63 -26.52 -6.41
CA SER A 412 -4.54 -25.37 -6.49
C SER A 412 -4.27 -24.39 -5.34
N VAL A 413 -4.70 -23.13 -5.51
CA VAL A 413 -4.62 -22.11 -4.44
C VAL A 413 -5.33 -22.58 -3.17
N GLU A 414 -6.50 -23.19 -3.31
CA GLU A 414 -7.28 -23.71 -2.19
C GLU A 414 -6.58 -24.87 -1.48
N ASP A 415 -6.00 -25.80 -2.22
CA ASP A 415 -5.27 -26.93 -1.62
C ASP A 415 -4.03 -26.47 -0.86
N ILE A 416 -3.30 -25.48 -1.39
CA ILE A 416 -2.15 -24.88 -0.68
C ILE A 416 -2.60 -24.26 0.65
N LEU A 417 -3.73 -23.55 0.68
CA LEU A 417 -4.31 -22.98 1.90
C LEU A 417 -4.77 -24.05 2.88
N LYS A 418 -5.46 -25.09 2.39
CA LYS A 418 -5.90 -26.20 3.25
C LYS A 418 -4.72 -26.94 3.87
N ASP A 419 -3.67 -27.21 3.10
CA ASP A 419 -2.42 -27.77 3.62
C ASP A 419 -1.80 -26.87 4.70
N HIS A 420 -1.78 -25.56 4.46
CA HIS A 420 -1.28 -24.57 5.41
C HIS A 420 -2.08 -24.57 6.72
N TRP A 421 -3.42 -24.55 6.64
CA TRP A 421 -4.30 -24.58 7.80
C TRP A 421 -4.21 -25.90 8.56
N LEU A 422 -4.07 -27.03 7.88
CA LEU A 422 -3.83 -28.34 8.52
C LEU A 422 -2.51 -28.35 9.30
N LYS A 423 -1.47 -27.69 8.77
CA LYS A 423 -0.13 -27.63 9.38
C LYS A 423 -0.06 -26.68 10.58
N TYR A 424 -0.68 -25.50 10.50
CA TYR A 424 -0.51 -24.42 11.48
C TYR A 424 -1.76 -24.13 12.34
N GLY A 425 -2.89 -24.73 12.00
CA GLY A 425 -4.21 -24.23 12.36
C GLY A 425 -4.63 -23.07 11.45
N ARG A 426 -5.90 -22.70 11.51
CA ARG A 426 -6.44 -21.56 10.76
C ARG A 426 -6.63 -20.38 11.70
N ASN A 427 -6.17 -19.21 11.26
CA ASN A 427 -6.55 -17.96 11.87
C ASN A 427 -7.72 -17.38 11.08
N TYR A 428 -8.95 -17.63 11.54
CA TYR A 428 -10.11 -16.95 10.99
C TYR A 428 -9.95 -15.45 11.22
N PHE A 429 -10.13 -14.65 10.19
CA PHE A 429 -9.91 -13.22 10.24
C PHE A 429 -11.00 -12.45 9.49
N THR A 430 -11.47 -11.36 10.07
CA THR A 430 -12.29 -10.36 9.35
C THR A 430 -12.03 -8.96 9.88
N ARG A 431 -12.23 -7.96 9.02
CA ARG A 431 -12.20 -6.55 9.37
C ARG A 431 -13.54 -5.89 9.11
N TYR A 432 -14.05 -5.17 10.10
CA TYR A 432 -15.25 -4.35 10.02
C TYR A 432 -14.86 -2.88 9.98
N ASP A 433 -15.21 -2.20 8.89
CA ASP A 433 -14.98 -0.76 8.72
C ASP A 433 -16.28 0.01 8.91
N TYR A 434 -16.29 0.94 9.86
CA TYR A 434 -17.37 1.90 10.08
C TYR A 434 -16.89 3.27 9.60
N GLU A 435 -17.07 3.51 8.30
CA GLU A 435 -16.62 4.73 7.61
C GLU A 435 -17.56 5.90 7.85
N ASN A 436 -17.06 7.13 7.84
CA ASN A 436 -17.83 8.37 7.99
C ASN A 436 -18.70 8.39 9.25
N VAL A 437 -18.16 7.90 10.37
CA VAL A 437 -18.76 8.09 11.70
C VAL A 437 -18.41 9.46 12.24
N ASP A 438 -19.25 9.96 13.15
CA ASP A 438 -18.97 11.19 13.88
C ASP A 438 -17.63 11.07 14.64
N ILE A 439 -16.77 12.09 14.49
CA ILE A 439 -15.40 12.04 14.99
C ILE A 439 -15.35 12.09 16.51
N ASP A 440 -16.19 12.91 17.13
CA ASP A 440 -16.21 13.09 18.58
C ASP A 440 -16.75 11.81 19.24
N ALA A 441 -17.86 11.26 18.73
CA ALA A 441 -18.40 9.99 19.21
C ALA A 441 -17.41 8.81 19.05
N ALA A 442 -16.62 8.81 17.97
CA ALA A 442 -15.60 7.79 17.75
C ALA A 442 -14.39 7.94 18.68
N CYS A 443 -13.96 9.17 18.95
CA CYS A 443 -12.92 9.46 19.94
C CYS A 443 -13.38 9.04 21.36
N ASP A 444 -14.57 9.47 21.78
CA ASP A 444 -15.15 9.11 23.08
C ASP A 444 -15.26 7.59 23.25
N MET A 445 -15.69 6.88 22.20
CA MET A 445 -15.74 5.42 22.19
C MET A 445 -14.36 4.80 22.46
N MET A 446 -13.32 5.29 21.78
CA MET A 446 -11.96 4.76 21.91
C MET A 446 -11.38 5.08 23.28
N GLU A 447 -11.60 6.28 23.81
CA GLU A 447 -11.15 6.68 25.15
C GLU A 447 -11.81 5.84 26.25
N ASP A 448 -13.14 5.68 26.20
CA ASP A 448 -13.87 4.85 27.16
C ASP A 448 -13.45 3.37 27.09
N LEU A 449 -13.21 2.86 25.88
CA LEU A 449 -12.71 1.50 25.69
C LEU A 449 -11.29 1.35 26.22
N GLU A 450 -10.41 2.34 26.02
CA GLU A 450 -9.05 2.34 26.57
C GLU A 450 -9.06 2.31 28.09
N ILE A 451 -9.91 3.14 28.73
CA ILE A 451 -10.12 3.13 30.18
C ILE A 451 -10.57 1.75 30.66
N LEU A 452 -11.56 1.16 29.99
CA LEU A 452 -12.09 -0.16 30.34
C LEU A 452 -11.01 -1.25 30.28
N ILE A 453 -10.26 -1.32 29.18
CA ILE A 453 -9.27 -2.39 28.98
C ILE A 453 -8.00 -2.21 29.81
N SER A 454 -7.73 -0.98 30.26
CA SER A 454 -6.59 -0.65 31.12
C SER A 454 -6.84 -0.96 32.60
N ASP A 455 -8.08 -1.27 32.99
CA ASP A 455 -8.40 -1.68 34.36
C ASP A 455 -7.70 -3.01 34.71
N LYS A 456 -7.08 -3.08 35.89
CA LYS A 456 -6.32 -4.27 36.31
C LYS A 456 -7.18 -5.53 36.43
N SER A 457 -8.49 -5.36 36.69
CA SER A 457 -9.44 -6.47 36.75
C SER A 457 -9.90 -6.95 35.38
N PHE A 458 -9.59 -6.22 34.30
CA PHE A 458 -9.96 -6.61 32.93
C PHE A 458 -9.20 -7.87 32.48
N VAL A 459 -7.92 -7.97 32.83
CA VAL A 459 -7.14 -9.21 32.63
C VAL A 459 -7.74 -10.33 33.48
N LYS A 460 -7.92 -11.52 32.88
CA LYS A 460 -8.68 -12.68 33.40
C LYS A 460 -10.20 -12.57 33.35
N GLN A 461 -10.79 -11.46 32.89
CA GLN A 461 -12.24 -11.46 32.59
C GLN A 461 -12.58 -12.53 31.55
N ARG A 462 -13.77 -13.08 31.67
CA ARG A 462 -14.30 -14.12 30.79
C ARG A 462 -15.55 -13.62 30.10
N PHE A 463 -15.56 -13.75 28.79
CA PHE A 463 -16.73 -13.47 27.97
C PHE A 463 -17.25 -14.81 27.43
N ALA A 464 -18.48 -15.15 27.80
CA ALA A 464 -19.18 -16.30 27.26
C ALA A 464 -20.17 -15.82 26.19
N VAL A 465 -20.06 -16.39 25.00
CA VAL A 465 -21.04 -16.22 23.92
C VAL A 465 -21.31 -17.62 23.37
N GLU A 466 -22.57 -18.05 23.50
CA GLU A 466 -22.99 -19.42 23.19
C GLU A 466 -22.17 -20.45 23.98
N ASP A 467 -21.48 -21.38 23.30
CA ASP A 467 -20.64 -22.42 23.89
C ASP A 467 -19.16 -22.02 24.02
N LYS A 468 -18.76 -20.87 23.48
CA LYS A 468 -17.37 -20.38 23.51
C LYS A 468 -17.13 -19.46 24.71
N ILE A 469 -15.99 -19.66 25.37
CA ILE A 469 -15.53 -18.84 26.50
C ILE A 469 -14.17 -18.23 26.13
N TYR A 470 -14.12 -16.91 26.08
CA TYR A 470 -12.90 -16.15 25.81
C TYR A 470 -12.41 -15.52 27.11
N GLN A 471 -11.22 -15.92 27.57
CA GLN A 471 -10.59 -15.34 28.75
C GLN A 471 -9.50 -14.36 28.34
N VAL A 472 -9.58 -13.12 28.80
CA VAL A 472 -8.59 -12.07 28.51
C VAL A 472 -7.25 -12.46 29.12
N GLU A 473 -6.22 -12.57 28.29
CA GLU A 473 -4.82 -12.80 28.70
C GLU A 473 -4.06 -11.48 28.80
N LYS A 474 -4.27 -10.59 27.82
CA LYS A 474 -3.62 -9.28 27.77
C LYS A 474 -4.55 -8.27 27.11
N ALA A 475 -4.53 -7.03 27.58
CA ALA A 475 -5.09 -5.91 26.86
C ALA A 475 -4.19 -4.69 27.01
N ASP A 476 -4.01 -3.93 25.92
CA ASP A 476 -3.14 -2.74 25.89
C ASP A 476 -3.56 -1.77 24.77
N ASN A 477 -3.09 -0.54 24.87
CA ASN A 477 -3.00 0.37 23.74
C ASN A 477 -1.60 0.20 23.11
N PHE A 478 -1.56 -0.26 21.86
CA PHE A 478 -0.31 -0.69 21.23
C PHE A 478 0.69 0.46 21.12
N GLU A 479 1.89 0.22 21.64
CA GLU A 479 3.07 1.06 21.54
C GLU A 479 4.18 0.28 20.84
N TYR A 480 4.91 0.96 19.95
CA TYR A 480 6.04 0.40 19.21
C TYR A 480 7.28 1.26 19.42
N THR A 481 8.39 0.62 19.79
CA THR A 481 9.71 1.25 19.81
C THR A 481 10.48 0.78 18.58
N ASP A 482 10.82 1.71 17.69
CA ASP A 482 11.56 1.38 16.47
C ASP A 482 12.99 0.92 16.82
N PRO A 483 13.42 -0.28 16.39
CA PRO A 483 14.73 -0.79 16.76
C PRO A 483 15.88 -0.04 16.08
N LEU A 484 15.63 0.73 15.02
CA LEU A 484 16.66 1.46 14.30
C LEU A 484 17.02 2.80 14.98
N ASP A 485 16.01 3.54 15.43
CA ASP A 485 16.19 4.91 15.94
C ASP A 485 15.63 5.14 17.35
N SER A 486 15.08 4.10 17.99
CA SER A 486 14.44 4.15 19.32
C SER A 486 13.24 5.10 19.43
N THR A 487 12.68 5.57 18.30
CA THR A 487 11.47 6.38 18.30
C THR A 487 10.31 5.55 18.82
N ILE A 488 9.53 6.12 19.75
CA ILE A 488 8.38 5.46 20.33
C ILE A 488 7.09 6.00 19.71
N THR A 489 6.36 5.14 19.01
CA THR A 489 5.04 5.44 18.44
C THR A 489 3.94 4.86 19.33
N ARG A 490 3.11 5.74 19.90
CA ARG A 490 2.02 5.38 20.84
C ARG A 490 0.65 5.40 20.18
N ASN A 491 -0.35 4.88 20.88
CA ASN A 491 -1.77 4.98 20.51
C ASN A 491 -2.07 4.38 19.13
N GLN A 492 -1.43 3.24 18.81
CA GLN A 492 -1.50 2.64 17.48
C GLN A 492 -2.68 1.66 17.31
N GLY A 493 -3.40 1.37 18.39
CA GLY A 493 -4.64 0.61 18.40
C GLY A 493 -4.84 -0.15 19.71
N LEU A 494 -6.09 -0.24 20.14
CA LEU A 494 -6.47 -0.97 21.35
C LEU A 494 -6.56 -2.46 21.03
N ARG A 495 -5.94 -3.31 21.85
CA ARG A 495 -5.89 -4.75 21.64
C ARG A 495 -6.42 -5.49 22.84
N ILE A 496 -7.17 -6.54 22.58
CA ILE A 496 -7.61 -7.52 23.57
C ILE A 496 -7.17 -8.87 23.03
N ILE A 497 -6.29 -9.54 23.76
CA ILE A 497 -5.70 -10.83 23.43
C ILE A 497 -6.25 -11.84 24.42
N PHE A 498 -6.81 -12.92 23.90
CA PHE A 498 -7.41 -14.00 24.67
C PHE A 498 -6.45 -15.18 24.78
N SER A 499 -6.59 -15.97 25.85
CA SER A 499 -5.68 -17.09 26.17
C SER A 499 -5.69 -18.25 25.17
N ASP A 500 -6.71 -18.34 24.31
CA ASP A 500 -6.80 -19.30 23.21
C ASP A 500 -6.03 -18.83 21.95
N GLY A 501 -5.46 -17.62 21.98
CA GLY A 501 -4.78 -16.99 20.85
C GLY A 501 -5.71 -16.12 19.99
N SER A 502 -7.00 -16.04 20.32
CA SER A 502 -7.92 -15.12 19.65
C SER A 502 -7.61 -13.66 20.04
N ARG A 503 -7.99 -12.70 19.18
CA ARG A 503 -7.75 -11.27 19.40
C ARG A 503 -8.90 -10.42 18.85
N ILE A 504 -9.12 -9.30 19.50
CA ILE A 504 -9.91 -8.18 18.98
C ILE A 504 -8.99 -6.95 18.98
N VAL A 505 -8.99 -6.21 17.88
CA VAL A 505 -8.24 -4.96 17.75
C VAL A 505 -9.19 -3.84 17.32
N TYR A 506 -9.01 -2.64 17.88
CA TYR A 506 -9.73 -1.43 17.48
C TYR A 506 -8.74 -0.38 17.02
N ARG A 507 -9.02 0.25 15.89
CA ARG A 507 -8.24 1.38 15.39
C ARG A 507 -9.15 2.49 14.91
N LEU A 508 -8.77 3.71 15.23
CA LEU A 508 -9.38 4.91 14.67
C LEU A 508 -8.46 5.44 13.55
N GLY A 509 -9.04 5.72 12.39
CA GLY A 509 -8.30 6.27 11.24
C GLY A 509 -9.16 7.21 10.40
N GLY A 510 -8.54 7.87 9.43
CA GLY A 510 -9.27 8.67 8.44
C GLY A 510 -9.97 9.91 9.03
N THR A 511 -9.41 10.55 10.05
CA THR A 511 -9.98 11.78 10.63
C THR A 511 -9.83 12.93 9.63
N GLY A 512 -10.93 13.33 9.01
CA GLY A 512 -10.98 14.36 7.98
C GLY A 512 -12.30 15.13 7.99
N ALA A 513 -12.49 16.00 7.00
CA ALA A 513 -13.70 16.82 6.90
C ALA A 513 -15.00 15.99 6.66
N GLU A 514 -14.88 14.73 6.26
CA GLU A 514 -16.00 13.82 5.98
C GLU A 514 -16.32 12.86 7.16
N GLY A 515 -15.57 12.94 8.27
CA GLY A 515 -15.77 12.13 9.48
C GLY A 515 -14.52 11.34 9.87
N ALA A 516 -14.72 10.29 10.67
CA ALA A 516 -13.70 9.31 11.03
C ALA A 516 -14.08 7.89 10.57
N THR A 517 -13.11 6.97 10.59
CA THR A 517 -13.33 5.54 10.33
C THR A 517 -12.86 4.73 11.53
N VAL A 518 -13.79 3.99 12.14
CA VAL A 518 -13.46 2.99 13.16
C VAL A 518 -13.30 1.63 12.49
N ARG A 519 -12.17 0.98 12.71
CA ARG A 519 -11.89 -0.38 12.22
C ARG A 519 -11.81 -1.35 13.37
N ILE A 520 -12.57 -2.43 13.30
CA ILE A 520 -12.51 -3.56 14.23
C ILE A 520 -11.94 -4.76 13.49
N TYR A 521 -10.90 -5.37 14.03
CA TYR A 521 -10.26 -6.57 13.49
C TYR A 521 -10.51 -7.72 14.46
N ILE A 522 -10.92 -8.85 13.92
CA ILE A 522 -11.27 -10.04 14.70
C ILE A 522 -10.43 -11.18 14.16
N ASP A 523 -9.63 -11.80 15.04
CA ASP A 523 -8.69 -12.88 14.71
C ASP A 523 -8.96 -14.06 15.66
N SER A 524 -9.39 -15.21 15.17
CA SER A 524 -9.64 -16.41 15.99
C SER A 524 -8.84 -17.59 15.50
N HIS A 525 -7.97 -18.13 16.36
CA HIS A 525 -7.16 -19.30 16.04
C HIS A 525 -7.94 -20.60 16.32
N GLU A 526 -7.99 -21.47 15.32
CA GLU A 526 -8.70 -22.75 15.38
C GLU A 526 -7.80 -23.89 14.88
N ARG A 527 -7.96 -25.08 15.48
CA ARG A 527 -7.18 -26.29 15.14
C ARG A 527 -8.03 -27.49 14.72
N LYS A 528 -9.34 -27.46 14.96
CA LYS A 528 -10.25 -28.56 14.67
C LYS A 528 -11.19 -28.20 13.52
N LEU A 529 -11.93 -27.10 13.69
CA LEU A 529 -12.95 -26.65 12.74
C LEU A 529 -12.33 -25.71 11.69
N LEU A 530 -11.45 -26.24 10.84
CA LEU A 530 -10.60 -25.45 9.95
C LEU A 530 -11.30 -24.97 8.67
N PHE A 531 -12.37 -25.65 8.26
CA PHE A 531 -13.01 -25.44 6.95
C PHE A 531 -14.43 -24.92 7.06
N GLU A 532 -14.80 -24.38 8.22
CA GLU A 532 -16.09 -23.75 8.45
C GLU A 532 -16.13 -22.35 7.81
N GLU A 533 -17.34 -21.80 7.73
CA GLU A 533 -17.57 -20.44 7.26
C GLU A 533 -16.97 -19.41 8.26
N THR A 534 -16.30 -18.39 7.73
CA THR A 534 -15.50 -17.46 8.53
C THR A 534 -16.37 -16.60 9.45
N GLN A 535 -17.46 -16.02 8.93
CA GLN A 535 -18.35 -15.17 9.71
C GLN A 535 -19.06 -15.94 10.83
N VAL A 536 -19.43 -17.21 10.60
CA VAL A 536 -19.95 -18.12 11.63
C VAL A 536 -18.92 -18.33 12.74
N MET A 537 -17.68 -18.65 12.39
CA MET A 537 -16.63 -18.91 13.38
C MET A 537 -16.25 -17.66 14.19
N LEU A 538 -16.38 -16.47 13.60
CA LEU A 538 -16.02 -15.18 14.21
C LEU A 538 -17.20 -14.48 14.92
N ALA A 539 -18.45 -14.87 14.67
CA ALA A 539 -19.63 -14.22 15.24
C ALA A 539 -19.59 -14.08 16.78
N PRO A 540 -19.09 -15.06 17.56
CA PRO A 540 -18.96 -14.91 19.01
C PRO A 540 -18.00 -13.78 19.42
N LEU A 541 -16.83 -13.66 18.77
CA LEU A 541 -15.88 -12.58 19.04
C LEU A 541 -16.40 -11.23 18.52
N ALA A 542 -17.07 -11.20 17.38
CA ALA A 542 -17.71 -9.99 16.86
C ALA A 542 -18.75 -9.45 17.84
N THR A 543 -19.55 -10.34 18.44
CA THR A 543 -20.54 -10.00 19.47
C THR A 543 -19.88 -9.38 20.69
N ILE A 544 -18.78 -9.96 21.16
CA ILE A 544 -17.99 -9.38 22.26
C ILE A 544 -17.48 -8.00 21.85
N ALA A 545 -16.89 -7.89 20.66
CA ALA A 545 -16.27 -6.67 20.18
C ALA A 545 -17.26 -5.49 20.10
N LEU A 546 -18.45 -5.72 19.58
CA LEU A 546 -19.50 -4.71 19.47
C LEU A 546 -20.08 -4.35 20.83
N LYS A 547 -20.23 -5.34 21.73
CA LYS A 547 -20.78 -5.12 23.07
C LYS A 547 -19.84 -4.32 23.97
N ILE A 548 -18.54 -4.60 23.98
CA ILE A 548 -17.61 -3.88 24.85
C ILE A 548 -17.35 -2.44 24.37
N SER A 549 -17.34 -2.22 23.06
CA SER A 549 -17.15 -0.89 22.48
C SER A 549 -18.41 -0.03 22.51
N GLN A 550 -19.60 -0.65 22.63
CA GLN A 550 -20.89 0.03 22.49
C GLN A 550 -21.01 0.78 21.15
N LEU A 551 -20.31 0.30 20.11
CA LEU A 551 -20.13 1.03 18.85
C LEU A 551 -21.45 1.42 18.19
N HIS A 552 -22.40 0.49 18.10
CA HIS A 552 -23.70 0.75 17.46
C HIS A 552 -24.47 1.86 18.18
N HIS A 553 -24.47 1.85 19.52
CA HIS A 553 -25.15 2.86 20.32
C HIS A 553 -24.52 4.24 20.15
N ARG A 554 -23.18 4.32 20.14
CA ARG A 554 -22.44 5.59 20.05
C ARG A 554 -22.47 6.21 18.66
N THR A 555 -22.41 5.37 17.61
CA THR A 555 -22.28 5.83 16.22
C THR A 555 -23.62 5.86 15.48
N GLY A 556 -24.69 5.30 16.05
CA GLY A 556 -25.98 5.13 15.39
C GLY A 556 -25.97 4.13 14.22
N ARG A 557 -24.87 3.38 14.03
CA ARG A 557 -24.73 2.39 12.97
C ARG A 557 -25.34 1.06 13.40
N ASN A 558 -26.01 0.38 12.47
CA ASN A 558 -26.57 -0.97 12.69
C ASN A 558 -25.65 -2.08 12.16
N GLY A 559 -24.59 -1.73 11.44
CA GLY A 559 -23.65 -2.65 10.80
C GLY A 559 -22.46 -1.90 10.21
N PRO A 560 -21.37 -2.61 9.89
CA PRO A 560 -20.22 -2.00 9.23
C PRO A 560 -20.56 -1.52 7.81
N SER A 561 -19.87 -0.48 7.35
CA SER A 561 -19.93 -0.01 5.96
C SER A 561 -19.32 -1.04 5.00
N LEU A 562 -18.23 -1.69 5.43
CA LEU A 562 -17.48 -2.68 4.67
C LEU A 562 -17.03 -3.82 5.60
N ILE A 563 -17.12 -5.05 5.09
CA ILE A 563 -16.57 -6.25 5.72
C ILE A 563 -15.51 -6.81 4.76
N THR A 564 -14.32 -7.09 5.29
CA THR A 564 -13.21 -7.73 4.56
C THR A 564 -12.84 -9.05 5.20
#